data_AF-A0A8I1ZJ66-F1
#
_entry.id   AF-A0A8I1ZJ66-F1
#
_cell.length_a   1.000
_cell.length_b   1.000
_cell.length_c   1.000
_cell.angle_alpha   90.00
_cell.angle_beta   90.00
_cell.angle_gamma   90.00
#
_symmetry.space_group_name_H-M   'P 1'
#
loop_
_entity.id
_entity.type
_entity.pdbx_description
1 polymer ?
#
loop_
_entity_poly.entity_id
_entity_poly.type
_entity_poly.pdbx_seq_one_letter_code
_entity_poly.pdbx_strand_id
1 'polypeptide(L)'
;MMRVLTSIRLTDTAQAIRICARWLSEGLGLKVLEYRIGNVFTGSIDILATGAGRVHLVTVNTGRLGDALLEALTAYRWYLENREFLDRVYGTEGISLTGEPVLVLLSNEYPPEIRSIFLQGLKVEFRLFKYLVMGSEEAPELYVEELIPPGGSEETRVPDLDEIRRELGIEQAGLSDEEIGDFLAALRAG
;
A
#
# COMPACT_ATOMS: atom_id res chain seq x y z
N MET A 1 -8.41 32.98 -4.25
CA MET A 1 -9.59 32.55 -3.47
C MET A 1 -9.19 31.26 -2.78
N MET A 2 -9.08 31.24 -1.45
CA MET A 2 -8.59 30.09 -0.68
C MET A 2 -9.74 29.09 -0.53
N ARG A 3 -9.68 27.96 -1.26
CA ARG A 3 -10.70 26.91 -1.18
C ARG A 3 -10.38 26.06 0.05
N VAL A 4 -11.12 26.26 1.14
CA VAL A 4 -10.99 25.41 2.33
C VAL A 4 -11.59 24.06 1.99
N LEU A 5 -10.73 23.04 1.87
CA LEU A 5 -11.16 21.68 1.63
C LEU A 5 -11.68 21.08 2.95
N THR A 6 -12.91 20.59 2.95
CA THR A 6 -13.54 19.92 4.09
C THR A 6 -13.36 18.41 3.99
N SER A 7 -13.07 17.74 5.11
CA SER A 7 -13.06 16.28 5.13
C SER A 7 -14.48 15.75 4.93
N ILE A 8 -14.63 14.80 4.02
CA ILE A 8 -15.88 14.10 3.75
C ILE A 8 -15.69 12.61 4.00
N ARG A 9 -16.77 11.92 4.39
CA ARG A 9 -16.80 10.46 4.46
C ARG A 9 -17.45 9.92 3.20
N LEU A 10 -16.79 8.97 2.55
CA LEU A 10 -17.41 8.23 1.45
C LEU A 10 -18.32 7.16 2.05
N THR A 11 -19.64 7.35 1.89
CA THR A 11 -20.66 6.38 2.29
C THR A 11 -21.04 5.44 1.15
N ASP A 12 -20.83 5.88 -0.11
CA ASP A 12 -20.96 5.02 -1.28
C ASP A 12 -19.67 4.21 -1.50
N THR A 13 -19.71 2.93 -1.15
CA THR A 13 -18.62 1.98 -1.38
C THR A 13 -18.21 1.91 -2.85
N ALA A 14 -19.15 2.00 -3.80
CA ALA A 14 -18.80 1.93 -5.22
C ALA A 14 -18.02 3.17 -5.67
N GLN A 15 -18.37 4.35 -5.16
CA GLN A 15 -17.59 5.58 -5.38
C GLN A 15 -16.21 5.49 -4.74
N ALA A 16 -16.12 4.99 -3.50
CA ALA A 16 -14.84 4.80 -2.82
C ALA A 16 -13.90 3.87 -3.58
N ILE A 17 -14.42 2.74 -4.07
CA ILE A 17 -13.67 1.80 -4.91
C ILE A 17 -13.12 2.49 -6.16
N ARG A 18 -13.93 3.27 -6.88
CA ARG A 18 -13.49 3.98 -8.09
C ARG A 18 -12.40 5.02 -7.81
N ILE A 19 -12.56 5.80 -6.74
CA ILE A 19 -11.58 6.83 -6.36
C ILE A 19 -10.25 6.17 -5.93
N CYS A 20 -10.31 5.10 -5.16
CA CYS A 20 -9.12 4.35 -4.74
C CYS A 20 -8.44 3.68 -5.93
N ALA A 21 -9.20 3.08 -6.86
CA ALA A 21 -8.65 2.46 -8.07
C ALA A 21 -7.90 3.45 -8.97
N ARG A 22 -8.43 4.67 -9.11
CA ARG A 22 -7.74 5.76 -9.80
C ARG A 22 -6.41 6.08 -9.11
N TRP A 23 -6.42 6.25 -7.79
CA TRP A 23 -5.19 6.52 -7.04
C TRP A 23 -4.17 5.36 -7.11
N LEU A 24 -4.60 4.10 -7.07
CA LEU A 24 -3.71 2.95 -7.25
C LEU A 24 -3.04 2.96 -8.62
N SER A 25 -3.77 3.37 -9.65
CA SER A 25 -3.26 3.46 -11.02
C SER A 25 -2.29 4.63 -11.18
N GLU A 26 -2.65 5.81 -10.69
CA GLU A 26 -1.87 7.05 -10.85
C GLU A 26 -0.68 7.12 -9.87
N GLY A 27 -0.90 6.74 -8.62
CA GLY A 27 0.06 6.86 -7.52
C GLY A 27 1.00 5.67 -7.37
N LEU A 28 0.53 4.44 -7.65
CA LEU A 28 1.34 3.22 -7.52
C LEU A 28 1.63 2.53 -8.87
N GLY A 29 1.13 3.07 -9.99
CA GLY A 29 1.34 2.49 -11.32
C GLY A 29 0.65 1.13 -11.52
N LEU A 30 -0.34 0.79 -10.70
CA LEU A 30 -1.03 -0.49 -10.79
C LEU A 30 -2.04 -0.51 -11.94
N LYS A 31 -2.08 -1.61 -12.69
CA LYS A 31 -3.11 -1.88 -13.69
C LYS A 31 -4.29 -2.58 -13.03
N VAL A 32 -5.44 -1.92 -13.00
CA VAL A 32 -6.71 -2.52 -12.57
C VAL A 32 -7.18 -3.54 -13.62
N LEU A 33 -7.47 -4.75 -13.18
CA LEU A 33 -7.97 -5.85 -14.02
C LEU A 33 -9.49 -6.00 -13.90
N GLU A 34 -10.02 -5.95 -12.68
CA GLU A 34 -11.44 -6.16 -12.43
C GLU A 34 -11.90 -5.48 -11.14
N TYR A 35 -13.20 -5.15 -11.08
CA TYR A 35 -13.86 -4.62 -9.89
C TYR A 35 -14.84 -5.65 -9.30
N ARG A 36 -14.90 -5.71 -7.97
CA ARG A 36 -15.90 -6.48 -7.21
C ARG A 36 -16.06 -7.92 -7.69
N ILE A 37 -14.95 -8.61 -7.86
CA ILE A 37 -14.94 -10.03 -8.27
C ILE A 37 -15.21 -10.94 -7.07
N GLY A 38 -15.98 -12.01 -7.28
CA GLY A 38 -16.40 -12.93 -6.21
C GLY A 38 -17.79 -12.58 -5.68
N ASN A 39 -18.06 -12.93 -4.42
CA ASN A 39 -19.34 -12.64 -3.77
C ASN A 39 -19.20 -12.54 -2.23
N VAL A 40 -20.20 -11.93 -1.61
CA VAL A 40 -20.24 -11.68 -0.15
C VAL A 40 -20.23 -12.95 0.72
N PHE A 41 -20.58 -14.12 0.18
CA PHE A 41 -20.62 -15.36 0.95
C PHE A 41 -19.30 -16.13 0.94
N THR A 42 -18.57 -16.09 -0.17
CA THR A 42 -17.34 -16.88 -0.36
C THR A 42 -16.07 -16.05 -0.30
N GLY A 43 -16.19 -14.73 -0.43
CA GLY A 43 -15.09 -13.77 -0.55
C GLY A 43 -15.26 -12.91 -1.81
N SER A 44 -15.04 -11.60 -1.66
CA SER A 44 -15.05 -10.66 -2.77
C SER A 44 -13.84 -9.74 -2.71
N ILE A 45 -13.21 -9.50 -3.86
CA ILE A 45 -12.11 -8.55 -4.01
C ILE A 45 -12.68 -7.27 -4.61
N ASP A 46 -12.52 -6.13 -3.94
CA ASP A 46 -13.04 -4.85 -4.44
C ASP A 46 -12.34 -4.42 -5.71
N ILE A 47 -11.01 -4.55 -5.73
CA ILE A 47 -10.18 -4.23 -6.89
C ILE A 47 -9.11 -5.33 -7.04
N LEU A 48 -9.13 -6.02 -8.16
CA LEU A 48 -8.04 -6.89 -8.58
C LEU A 48 -7.09 -6.06 -9.45
N ALA A 49 -5.84 -5.89 -9.00
CA ALA A 49 -4.85 -5.10 -9.72
C ALA A 49 -3.51 -5.82 -9.86
N THR A 50 -2.69 -5.37 -10.79
CA THR A 50 -1.36 -5.93 -11.07
C THR A 50 -0.32 -4.84 -11.27
N GLY A 51 0.90 -5.08 -10.82
CA GLY A 51 2.01 -4.15 -10.97
C GLY A 51 3.29 -4.77 -10.48
N ALA A 52 4.43 -4.39 -11.07
CA ALA A 52 5.76 -4.94 -10.72
C ALA A 52 5.81 -6.49 -10.64
N GLY A 53 5.06 -7.19 -11.51
CA GLY A 53 5.00 -8.66 -11.53
C GLY A 53 4.22 -9.30 -10.38
N ARG A 54 3.47 -8.51 -9.60
CA ARG A 54 2.68 -8.97 -8.44
C ARG A 54 1.19 -8.74 -8.68
N VAL A 55 0.38 -9.55 -8.01
CA VAL A 55 -1.07 -9.35 -7.92
C VAL A 55 -1.40 -8.67 -6.62
N HIS A 56 -2.27 -7.67 -6.67
CA HIS A 56 -2.78 -6.94 -5.53
C HIS A 56 -4.26 -7.23 -5.36
N LEU A 57 -4.63 -7.79 -4.20
CA LEU A 57 -6.02 -7.98 -3.80
C LEU A 57 -6.38 -6.82 -2.88
N VAL A 58 -7.18 -5.90 -3.38
CA VAL A 58 -7.47 -4.65 -2.68
C VAL A 58 -8.83 -4.73 -2.01
N THR A 59 -8.88 -4.32 -0.74
CA THR A 59 -10.10 -4.07 0.02
C THR A 59 -10.19 -2.59 0.39
N VAL A 60 -11.32 -1.96 0.13
CA VAL A 60 -11.58 -0.54 0.41
C VAL A 60 -12.57 -0.43 1.57
N ASN A 61 -12.05 -0.13 2.75
CA ASN A 61 -12.86 0.03 3.95
C ASN A 61 -13.58 1.39 3.96
N THR A 62 -14.91 1.37 3.89
CA THR A 62 -15.79 2.52 4.18
C THR A 62 -16.56 2.37 5.50
N GLY A 63 -16.38 1.25 6.20
CA GLY A 63 -17.13 0.85 7.39
C GLY A 63 -16.22 0.53 8.58
N ARG A 64 -16.50 -0.59 9.26
CA ARG A 64 -15.72 -1.05 10.41
C ARG A 64 -14.49 -1.81 9.92
N LEU A 65 -13.34 -1.46 10.48
CA LEU A 65 -12.08 -2.11 10.12
C LEU A 65 -12.12 -3.63 10.30
N GLY A 66 -12.72 -4.15 11.38
CA GLY A 66 -12.82 -5.58 11.61
C GLY A 66 -13.54 -6.34 10.49
N ASP A 67 -14.59 -5.74 9.93
CA ASP A 67 -15.34 -6.33 8.82
C ASP A 67 -14.49 -6.32 7.54
N ALA A 68 -13.83 -5.20 7.24
CA ALA A 68 -12.92 -5.10 6.10
C ALA A 68 -11.73 -6.08 6.18
N LEU A 69 -11.25 -6.41 7.39
CA LEU A 69 -10.21 -7.41 7.57
C LEU A 69 -10.70 -8.82 7.29
N LEU A 70 -11.89 -9.16 7.78
CA LEU A 70 -12.51 -10.43 7.46
C LEU A 70 -12.75 -10.54 5.96
N GLU A 71 -13.19 -9.46 5.31
CA GLU A 71 -13.36 -9.38 3.86
C GLU A 71 -12.04 -9.61 3.12
N ALA A 72 -10.96 -8.91 3.49
CA ALA A 72 -9.64 -9.07 2.87
C ALA A 72 -9.11 -10.51 3.00
N LEU A 73 -9.25 -11.13 4.17
CA LEU A 73 -8.81 -12.51 4.40
C LEU A 73 -9.67 -13.54 3.66
N THR A 74 -10.98 -13.29 3.59
CA THR A 74 -11.90 -14.17 2.84
C THR A 74 -11.66 -14.03 1.35
N ALA A 75 -11.40 -12.82 0.86
CA ALA A 75 -10.99 -12.52 -0.51
C ALA A 75 -9.67 -13.21 -0.87
N TYR A 76 -8.69 -13.21 0.04
CA TYR A 76 -7.43 -13.94 -0.13
C TYR A 76 -7.65 -15.45 -0.26
N ARG A 77 -8.42 -16.07 0.64
CA ARG A 77 -8.76 -17.49 0.53
C ARG A 77 -9.43 -17.80 -0.81
N TRP A 78 -10.45 -17.02 -1.16
CA TRP A 78 -11.18 -17.18 -2.43
C TRP A 78 -10.25 -17.05 -3.63
N TYR A 79 -9.34 -16.08 -3.62
CA TYR A 79 -8.34 -15.92 -4.67
C TYR A 79 -7.47 -17.15 -4.81
N LEU A 80 -6.94 -17.70 -3.71
CA LEU A 80 -6.10 -18.90 -3.74
C LEU A 80 -6.84 -20.09 -4.34
N GLU A 81 -8.12 -20.24 -4.02
CA GLU A 81 -8.99 -21.30 -4.56
C GLU A 81 -9.28 -21.15 -6.06
N ASN A 82 -9.20 -19.91 -6.59
CA ASN A 82 -9.62 -19.59 -7.95
C ASN A 82 -8.48 -19.09 -8.85
N ARG A 83 -7.24 -18.98 -8.34
CA ARG A 83 -6.11 -18.31 -9.03
C ARG A 83 -5.80 -18.86 -10.42
N GLU A 84 -5.93 -20.17 -10.63
CA GLU A 84 -5.69 -20.79 -11.94
C GLU A 84 -6.76 -20.41 -12.97
N PHE A 85 -8.00 -20.27 -12.51
CA PHE A 85 -9.07 -19.75 -13.35
C PHE A 85 -8.85 -18.27 -13.66
N LEU A 86 -8.51 -17.47 -12.65
CA LEU A 86 -8.23 -16.04 -12.82
C LEU A 86 -7.04 -15.79 -13.75
N ASP A 87 -5.98 -16.59 -13.64
CA ASP A 87 -4.82 -16.52 -14.54
C ASP A 87 -5.19 -16.83 -15.99
N ARG A 88 -6.09 -17.78 -16.25
CA ARG A 88 -6.59 -18.05 -17.62
C ARG A 88 -7.45 -16.93 -18.19
N VAL A 89 -8.17 -16.18 -17.35
CA VAL A 89 -9.10 -15.13 -17.78
C VAL A 89 -8.38 -13.79 -17.92
N TYR A 90 -7.54 -13.44 -16.95
CA TYR A 90 -6.92 -12.13 -16.83
C TYR A 90 -5.39 -12.14 -17.02
N GLY A 91 -4.77 -13.32 -17.03
CA GLY A 91 -3.36 -13.47 -17.35
C GLY A 91 -3.07 -12.99 -18.76
N THR A 92 -1.98 -12.25 -18.91
CA THR A 92 -1.53 -11.70 -20.19
C THR A 92 -0.02 -11.89 -20.29
N GLU A 93 0.57 -11.67 -21.47
CA GLU A 93 2.03 -11.72 -21.61
C GLU A 93 2.70 -10.77 -20.59
N GLY A 94 3.43 -11.34 -19.64
CA GLY A 94 4.12 -10.60 -18.57
C GLY A 94 3.35 -10.46 -17.25
N ILE A 95 2.12 -10.99 -17.14
CA ILE A 95 1.31 -10.94 -15.90
C ILE A 95 0.81 -12.35 -15.59
N SER A 96 1.32 -12.97 -14.52
CA SER A 96 0.75 -14.19 -13.95
C SER A 96 0.07 -13.91 -12.61
N LEU A 97 -1.11 -14.50 -12.44
CA LEU A 97 -1.90 -14.49 -11.22
C LEU A 97 -1.61 -15.71 -10.33
N THR A 98 -0.68 -16.58 -10.71
CA THR A 98 -0.36 -17.77 -9.91
C THR A 98 0.60 -17.50 -8.74
N GLY A 99 1.31 -16.37 -8.78
CA GLY A 99 2.25 -15.94 -7.75
C GLY A 99 1.60 -15.59 -6.41
N GLU A 100 2.44 -15.33 -5.41
CA GLU A 100 1.96 -14.86 -4.10
C GLU A 100 1.37 -13.44 -4.23
N PRO A 101 0.09 -13.25 -3.87
CA PRO A 101 -0.53 -11.94 -3.94
C PRO A 101 -0.11 -11.07 -2.75
N VAL A 102 -0.25 -9.76 -2.94
CA VAL A 102 -0.15 -8.75 -1.89
C VAL A 102 -1.55 -8.33 -1.50
N LEU A 103 -1.86 -8.39 -0.20
CA LEU A 103 -3.13 -7.89 0.31
C LEU A 103 -3.00 -6.40 0.57
N VAL A 104 -3.89 -5.62 -0.01
CA VAL A 104 -3.90 -4.16 0.12
C VAL A 104 -5.17 -3.76 0.83
N LEU A 105 -5.05 -3.05 1.94
CA LEU A 105 -6.20 -2.51 2.66
C LEU A 105 -6.11 -1.00 2.66
N LEU A 106 -7.17 -0.34 2.17
CA LEU A 106 -7.35 1.10 2.28
C LEU A 106 -8.38 1.38 3.37
N SER A 107 -8.02 2.14 4.39
CA SER A 107 -8.92 2.53 5.49
C SER A 107 -8.69 3.98 5.89
N ASN A 108 -9.70 4.63 6.46
CA ASN A 108 -9.54 5.98 7.03
C ASN A 108 -8.80 5.98 8.37
N GLU A 109 -8.82 4.84 9.08
CA GLU A 109 -8.26 4.69 10.41
C GLU A 109 -7.74 3.28 10.64
N TYR A 110 -6.71 3.21 11.48
CA TYR A 110 -6.09 1.98 11.95
C TYR A 110 -5.73 2.10 13.43
N PRO A 111 -5.87 1.03 14.23
CA PRO A 111 -5.31 1.01 15.57
C PRO A 111 -3.77 1.00 15.48
N PRO A 112 -3.07 1.61 16.45
CA PRO A 112 -1.60 1.69 16.43
C PRO A 112 -0.91 0.33 16.29
N GLU A 113 -1.48 -0.73 16.87
CA GLU A 113 -0.89 -2.07 16.93
C GLU A 113 -1.15 -2.92 15.69
N ILE A 114 -1.95 -2.43 14.71
CA ILE A 114 -2.45 -3.25 13.59
C ILE A 114 -1.32 -3.97 12.85
N ARG A 115 -0.17 -3.32 12.71
CA ARG A 115 0.96 -3.87 11.96
C ARG A 115 1.68 -4.96 12.70
N SER A 116 1.90 -4.79 14.01
CA SER A 116 2.50 -5.83 14.84
C SER A 116 1.64 -7.09 14.80
N ILE A 117 0.31 -6.91 14.83
CA ILE A 117 -0.64 -8.02 14.72
C ILE A 117 -0.47 -8.73 13.38
N PHE A 118 -0.30 -7.99 12.27
CA PHE A 118 -0.24 -8.60 10.94
C PHE A 118 1.10 -9.28 10.69
N LEU A 119 2.20 -8.65 11.07
CA LEU A 119 3.55 -9.22 10.97
C LEU A 119 3.68 -10.52 11.78
N GLN A 120 3.01 -10.61 12.93
CA GLN A 120 3.06 -11.83 13.77
C GLN A 120 2.03 -12.88 13.35
N GLY A 121 0.86 -12.46 12.86
CA GLY A 121 -0.27 -13.34 12.62
C GLY A 121 -0.40 -13.86 11.18
N LEU A 122 0.19 -13.18 10.20
CA LEU A 122 -0.09 -13.40 8.79
C LEU A 122 1.21 -13.65 8.02
N LYS A 123 1.20 -14.68 7.16
CA LYS A 123 2.35 -15.05 6.31
C LYS A 123 2.35 -14.36 4.95
N VAL A 124 1.21 -13.81 4.55
CA VAL A 124 1.04 -13.10 3.28
C VAL A 124 1.41 -11.63 3.48
N GLU A 125 1.98 -11.00 2.45
CA GLU A 125 2.31 -9.58 2.47
C GLU A 125 1.06 -8.72 2.59
N PHE A 126 1.08 -7.76 3.52
CA PHE A 126 0.03 -6.76 3.68
C PHE A 126 0.60 -5.35 3.51
N ARG A 127 -0.04 -4.57 2.64
CA ARG A 127 0.17 -3.13 2.51
C ARG A 127 -1.06 -2.39 3.02
N LEU A 128 -0.84 -1.51 3.98
CA LEU A 128 -1.90 -0.76 4.65
C LEU A 128 -1.81 0.68 4.21
N PHE A 129 -2.92 1.26 3.78
CA PHE A 129 -2.98 2.64 3.33
C PHE A 129 -4.04 3.40 4.09
N LYS A 130 -3.62 4.45 4.78
CA LYS A 130 -4.53 5.37 5.41
C LYS A 130 -4.98 6.40 4.37
N TYR A 131 -6.28 6.50 4.11
CA TYR A 131 -6.80 7.49 3.19
C TYR A 131 -7.62 8.58 3.91
N LEU A 132 -7.56 9.79 3.37
CA LEU A 132 -8.38 10.93 3.75
C LEU A 132 -9.03 11.49 2.48
N VAL A 133 -10.33 11.74 2.54
CA VAL A 133 -11.07 12.35 1.44
C VAL A 133 -11.43 13.77 1.81
N MET A 134 -11.09 14.70 0.94
CA MET A 134 -11.30 16.13 1.13
C MET A 134 -12.11 16.70 -0.05
N GLY A 135 -12.81 17.82 0.17
CA GLY A 135 -13.59 18.49 -0.87
C GLY A 135 -15.11 18.28 -0.71
N SER A 136 -15.78 17.93 -1.81
CA SER A 136 -17.23 17.68 -1.85
C SER A 136 -17.54 16.31 -2.46
N GLU A 137 -18.77 15.81 -2.31
CA GLU A 137 -19.20 14.54 -2.91
C GLU A 137 -19.07 14.53 -4.45
N GLU A 138 -19.23 15.68 -5.09
CA GLU A 138 -19.13 15.86 -6.54
C GLU A 138 -17.67 15.97 -7.04
N ALA A 139 -16.77 16.47 -6.19
CA ALA A 139 -15.35 16.65 -6.50
C ALA A 139 -14.47 16.21 -5.32
N PRO A 140 -14.42 14.91 -5.01
CA PRO A 140 -13.60 14.40 -3.92
C PRO A 140 -12.13 14.29 -4.33
N GLU A 141 -11.26 14.75 -3.44
CA GLU A 141 -9.82 14.59 -3.52
C GLU A 141 -9.36 13.53 -2.51
N LEU A 142 -8.61 12.54 -2.99
CA LEU A 142 -8.08 11.45 -2.16
C LEU A 142 -6.62 11.71 -1.80
N TYR A 143 -6.34 11.73 -0.51
CA TYR A 143 -4.99 11.75 0.05
C TYR A 143 -4.73 10.39 0.67
N VAL A 144 -3.58 9.79 0.37
CA VAL A 144 -3.25 8.43 0.83
C VAL A 144 -1.84 8.41 1.37
N GLU A 145 -1.69 7.78 2.52
CA GLU A 145 -0.42 7.55 3.20
C GLU A 145 -0.21 6.05 3.38
N GLU A 146 0.92 5.52 2.93
CA GLU A 146 1.29 4.14 3.22
C GLU A 146 1.78 4.01 4.65
N LEU A 147 1.23 3.01 5.32
CA LEU A 147 1.69 2.63 6.62
C LEU A 147 2.96 1.74 6.50
N ILE A 148 4.13 2.37 6.26
CA ILE A 148 5.45 1.71 6.09
C ILE A 148 6.03 1.23 7.43
N PRO A 149 6.34 -0.07 7.63
CA PRO A 149 6.90 -0.60 8.88
C PRO A 149 8.12 0.19 9.37
N PRO A 150 8.25 0.45 10.70
CA PRO A 150 9.51 0.91 11.25
C PRO A 150 10.54 -0.21 11.04
N GLY A 151 11.38 -0.08 10.00
CA GLY A 151 12.43 -1.04 9.64
C GLY A 151 12.19 -1.87 8.38
N GLY A 152 11.11 -1.66 7.62
CA GLY A 152 10.99 -2.26 6.28
C GLY A 152 11.60 -1.35 5.24
N SER A 153 12.86 -1.63 4.92
CA SER A 153 13.60 -1.14 3.77
C SER A 153 13.19 0.26 3.25
N GLU A 154 13.80 1.31 3.83
CA GLU A 154 14.60 2.13 2.92
C GLU A 154 15.41 1.12 2.11
N GLU A 155 15.28 1.10 0.78
CA GLU A 155 16.33 0.51 -0.04
C GLU A 155 17.64 0.87 0.67
N THR A 156 18.45 -0.12 0.98
CA THR A 156 19.83 0.11 1.36
C THR A 156 20.49 0.73 0.12
N ARG A 157 20.14 1.98 -0.21
CA ARG A 157 21.04 2.93 -0.81
C ARG A 157 22.17 2.92 0.19
N VAL A 158 23.20 2.15 -0.13
CA VAL A 158 24.53 2.42 0.37
C VAL A 158 24.64 3.93 0.24
N PRO A 159 24.64 4.67 1.36
CA PRO A 159 24.58 6.11 1.29
C PRO A 159 25.74 6.54 0.41
N ASP A 160 25.48 7.34 -0.61
CA ASP A 160 26.56 7.88 -1.42
C ASP A 160 27.38 8.77 -0.49
N LEU A 161 28.51 8.24 -0.01
CA LEU A 161 29.34 8.91 0.98
C LEU A 161 29.90 10.22 0.43
N ASP A 162 30.01 10.35 -0.89
CA ASP A 162 30.43 11.58 -1.54
C ASP A 162 29.31 12.63 -1.58
N GLU A 163 28.04 12.21 -1.63
CA GLU A 163 26.89 13.11 -1.45
C GLU A 163 26.80 13.60 0.00
N ILE A 164 26.99 12.71 0.97
CA ILE A 164 27.01 13.07 2.40
C ILE A 164 28.16 14.02 2.73
N ARG A 165 29.36 13.80 2.18
CA ARG A 165 30.51 14.69 2.35
C ARG A 165 30.20 16.11 1.86
N ARG A 166 29.48 16.21 0.74
CA ARG A 166 29.08 17.49 0.14
C ARG A 166 28.01 18.20 0.95
N GLU A 167 26.98 17.48 1.40
CA GLU A 167 25.91 18.06 2.21
C GLU A 167 26.42 18.56 3.57
N LEU A 168 27.32 17.83 4.21
CA LEU A 168 27.90 18.19 5.50
C LEU A 168 29.08 19.19 5.37
N GLY A 169 29.54 19.48 4.15
CA GLY A 169 30.68 20.38 3.90
C GLY A 169 32.02 19.87 4.45
N ILE A 170 32.15 18.55 4.63
CA ILE A 170 33.32 17.89 5.25
C ILE A 170 34.31 17.32 4.22
N GLU A 171 34.20 17.72 2.96
CA GLU A 171 35.03 17.23 1.85
C GLU A 171 36.54 17.39 2.11
N GLN A 172 36.95 18.44 2.84
CA GLN A 172 38.36 18.69 3.18
C GLN A 172 38.78 18.13 4.54
N ALA A 173 37.87 17.50 5.29
CA ALA A 173 38.16 16.99 6.64
C ALA A 173 39.01 15.70 6.63
N GLY A 174 39.19 15.06 5.47
CA GLY A 174 40.01 13.86 5.33
C GLY A 174 39.48 12.63 6.06
N LEU A 175 38.19 12.62 6.39
CA LEU A 175 37.53 11.51 7.10
C LEU A 175 37.37 10.29 6.19
N SER A 176 37.77 9.14 6.73
CA SER A 176 37.58 7.84 6.08
C SER A 176 36.11 7.45 6.02
N ASP A 177 35.77 6.57 5.08
CA ASP A 177 34.40 6.06 4.91
C ASP A 177 33.87 5.39 6.19
N GLU A 178 34.75 4.74 6.96
CA GLU A 178 34.43 4.05 8.21
C GLU A 178 34.06 5.06 9.32
N GLU A 179 34.79 6.16 9.45
CA GLU A 179 34.51 7.22 10.42
C GLU A 179 33.18 7.97 10.12
N ILE A 180 32.85 8.14 8.84
CA ILE A 180 31.56 8.72 8.42
C ILE A 180 30.43 7.74 8.73
N GLY A 181 30.63 6.45 8.48
CA GLY A 181 29.67 5.39 8.81
C GLY A 181 29.34 5.37 10.31
N ASP A 182 30.36 5.41 11.17
CA ASP A 182 30.21 5.42 12.63
C ASP A 182 29.49 6.68 13.12
N PHE A 183 29.79 7.85 12.56
CA PHE A 183 29.12 9.10 12.89
C PHE A 183 27.63 9.07 12.54
N LEU A 184 27.27 8.55 11.36
CA LEU A 184 25.88 8.40 10.95
C LEU A 184 25.13 7.38 11.81
N ALA A 185 25.78 6.28 12.18
CA ALA A 185 25.21 5.29 13.09
C ALA A 185 24.92 5.89 14.47
N ALA A 186 25.81 6.74 14.99
CA ALA A 186 25.62 7.44 16.25
C ALA A 186 24.46 8.45 16.21
N LEU A 187 24.29 9.18 15.10
CA LEU A 187 23.17 10.11 14.90
C LEU A 187 21.80 9.41 14.80
N ARG A 188 21.76 8.18 14.29
CA ARG A 188 20.51 7.40 14.15
C ARG A 188 20.09 6.67 15.44
N ALA A 189 21.00 6.56 16.41
CA ALA A 189 20.76 5.85 17.67
C ALA A 189 20.30 6.77 18.83
N GLY A 190 20.27 8.09 18.63
CA GLY A 190 19.76 9.09 19.58
C GLY A 190 18.40 9.63 19.16
#